data_AF-G5AW67-F1
#
_entry.id   AF-G5AW67-F1
#
_cell.length_a   1.000
_cell.length_b   1.000
_cell.length_c   1.000
_cell.angle_alpha   90.00
_cell.angle_beta   90.00
_cell.angle_gamma   90.00
#
_symmetry.space_group_name_H-M   'P 1'
#
loop_
_entity.id
_entity.type
_entity.pdbx_description
1 polymer ?
#
loop_
_entity_poly.entity_id
_entity_poly.type
_entity_poly.pdbx_seq_one_letter_code
_entity_poly.pdbx_strand_id
1 'polypeptide(L)'
;MQVLTKHYPKNCLLTVMDRYSAVVHNMEQVVMIPSLLRDVHLTGPGEQAQAPDLYTYFTMLKTIRVEVDHGLLPREEWRAKLHGSPCLWDHPSPRACAHKANEAEDDEAVETEEAGEERISRELDLEAQFHLHFSSLHHILTHLTQKAQEVTRKYQEMTGQVL
;
A
#
# COMPACT_ATOMS: atom_id res chain seq x y z
N MET A 1 -16.35 -20.16 26.79
CA MET A 1 -15.83 -18.87 26.29
C MET A 1 -16.65 -18.52 25.05
N GLN A 2 -17.50 -17.49 25.10
CA GLN A 2 -18.19 -17.02 23.90
C GLN A 2 -17.18 -16.22 23.09
N VAL A 3 -16.79 -16.75 21.93
CA VAL A 3 -16.12 -15.96 20.91
C VAL A 3 -17.17 -14.97 20.43
N LEU A 4 -17.02 -13.70 20.83
CA LEU A 4 -17.89 -12.62 20.36
C LEU A 4 -17.62 -12.46 18.86
N THR A 5 -18.34 -13.22 18.03
CA THR A 5 -18.34 -13.04 16.58
C THR A 5 -19.07 -11.73 16.32
N LYS A 6 -18.35 -10.61 16.43
CA LYS A 6 -18.85 -9.29 16.07
C LYS A 6 -19.26 -9.36 14.61
N HIS A 7 -20.57 -9.33 14.38
CA HIS A 7 -21.11 -9.27 13.03
C HIS A 7 -20.83 -7.87 12.51
N TYR A 8 -19.75 -7.73 11.75
CA TYR A 8 -19.38 -6.45 11.19
C TYR A 8 -20.32 -6.09 10.03
N PRO A 9 -20.67 -4.80 9.86
CA PRO A 9 -21.39 -4.34 8.68
C PRO A 9 -20.65 -4.74 7.41
N LYS A 10 -21.38 -5.14 6.36
CA LYS A 10 -20.80 -5.63 5.09
C LYS A 10 -19.80 -4.68 4.42
N ASN A 11 -19.86 -3.38 4.76
CA ASN A 11 -19.04 -2.32 4.22
C ASN A 11 -18.00 -1.78 5.22
N CYS A 12 -17.78 -2.44 6.36
CA CYS A 12 -16.70 -2.02 7.25
C CYS A 12 -15.35 -2.36 6.61
N LEU A 13 -14.31 -1.60 6.97
CA LEU A 13 -12.96 -1.79 6.44
C LEU A 13 -12.45 -3.22 6.65
N LEU A 14 -12.70 -3.82 7.82
CA LEU A 14 -12.26 -5.18 8.14
C LEU A 14 -12.86 -6.22 7.17
N THR A 15 -14.16 -6.15 6.91
CA THR A 15 -14.84 -7.04 5.95
C THR A 15 -14.35 -6.83 4.52
N VAL A 16 -14.02 -5.59 4.14
CA VAL A 16 -13.45 -5.29 2.82
C VAL A 16 -12.04 -5.88 2.68
N MET A 17 -11.22 -5.76 3.73
CA MET A 17 -9.88 -6.34 3.80
C MET A 17 -9.91 -7.88 3.75
N ASP A 18 -10.82 -8.51 4.50
CA ASP A 18 -11.00 -9.98 4.47
C ASP A 18 -11.39 -10.46 3.07
N ARG A 19 -12.33 -9.75 2.42
CA ARG A 19 -12.74 -10.04 1.05
C ARG A 19 -11.59 -9.87 0.07
N TYR A 20 -10.81 -8.80 0.22
CA TYR A 20 -9.63 -8.56 -0.61
C TYR A 20 -8.61 -9.69 -0.47
N SER A 21 -8.25 -10.08 0.76
CA SER A 21 -7.33 -11.20 1.00
C SER A 21 -7.85 -12.49 0.37
N ALA A 22 -9.14 -12.81 0.52
CA ALA A 22 -9.73 -14.00 -0.08
C ALA A 22 -9.65 -14.00 -1.62
N VAL A 23 -9.88 -12.85 -2.26
CA VAL A 23 -9.81 -12.71 -3.72
C VAL A 23 -8.37 -12.84 -4.23
N VAL A 24 -7.41 -12.16 -3.59
CA VAL A 24 -6.00 -12.24 -3.97
C VAL A 24 -5.43 -13.64 -3.69
N HIS A 25 -5.87 -14.29 -2.60
CA HIS A 25 -5.52 -15.68 -2.33
C HIS A 25 -6.06 -16.62 -3.42
N ASN A 26 -7.31 -16.45 -3.85
CA ASN A 26 -7.85 -17.23 -4.97
C ASN A 26 -7.08 -16.99 -6.26
N MET A 27 -6.72 -15.73 -6.56
CA MET A 27 -5.88 -15.38 -7.71
C MET A 27 -4.55 -16.14 -7.68
N GLU A 28 -3.87 -16.25 -6.53
CA GLU A 28 -2.64 -17.02 -6.39
C GLU A 28 -2.84 -18.54 -6.62
N GLN A 29 -4.01 -19.08 -6.31
CA GLN A 29 -4.35 -20.48 -6.60
C GLN A 29 -4.74 -20.73 -8.06
N VAL A 30 -5.09 -19.69 -8.82
CA VAL A 30 -5.44 -19.81 -10.25
C VAL A 30 -4.21 -19.55 -11.12
N VAL A 31 -3.35 -18.60 -10.74
CA VAL A 31 -2.14 -18.23 -11.48
C VAL A 31 -1.01 -19.22 -11.16
N MET A 32 -1.02 -20.36 -11.84
CA MET A 32 -0.03 -21.44 -11.63
C MET A 32 1.36 -21.11 -12.20
N ILE A 33 1.43 -20.25 -13.22
CA ILE A 33 2.68 -19.86 -13.85
C ILE A 33 2.69 -18.33 -13.99
N PRO A 34 3.11 -17.58 -12.94
CA PRO A 34 3.07 -16.12 -12.93
C PRO A 34 3.89 -15.46 -14.04
N SER A 35 4.93 -16.12 -14.54
CA SER A 35 5.76 -15.59 -15.64
C SER A 35 4.98 -15.41 -16.94
N LEU A 36 3.83 -16.06 -17.11
CA LEU A 36 2.94 -15.85 -18.26
C LEU A 36 2.27 -14.46 -18.25
N LEU A 37 2.31 -13.76 -17.12
CA LEU A 37 1.74 -12.41 -16.98
C LEU A 37 2.74 -11.31 -17.37
N ARG A 38 4.00 -11.66 -17.65
CA ARG A 38 5.01 -10.70 -18.10
C ARG A 38 4.68 -10.22 -19.50
N ASP A 39 4.93 -8.94 -19.75
CA ASP A 39 4.66 -8.26 -21.03
C ASP A 39 3.16 -8.26 -21.46
N VAL A 40 2.25 -8.72 -20.59
CA VAL A 40 0.79 -8.65 -20.80
C VAL A 40 0.27 -7.35 -20.20
N HIS A 41 -0.42 -6.55 -21.01
CA HIS A 41 -0.94 -5.24 -20.59
C HIS A 41 -2.46 -5.31 -20.38
N LEU A 42 -2.98 -4.58 -19.40
CA LEU A 42 -4.42 -4.49 -19.10
C LEU A 42 -5.20 -3.64 -20.13
N THR A 43 -4.51 -2.72 -20.81
CA THR A 43 -5.07 -1.80 -21.83
C THR A 43 -4.72 -2.29 -23.23
N GLY A 44 -5.65 -2.14 -24.18
CA GLY A 44 -5.55 -2.65 -25.56
C GLY A 44 -4.38 -2.07 -26.38
N PRO A 45 -4.15 -2.57 -27.60
CA PRO A 45 -2.85 -2.51 -28.32
C PRO A 45 -2.38 -1.13 -28.82
N GLY A 46 -2.93 -0.03 -28.33
CA GLY A 46 -2.54 1.33 -28.72
C GLY A 46 -1.64 1.95 -27.66
N GLU A 47 -0.33 1.87 -27.87
CA GLU A 47 0.66 2.79 -27.30
C GLU A 47 0.76 2.88 -25.77
N GLN A 48 1.37 1.89 -25.11
CA GLN A 48 1.98 2.13 -23.80
C GLN A 48 3.28 1.34 -23.63
N ALA A 49 4.41 2.01 -23.91
CA ALA A 49 5.74 1.52 -23.53
C ALA A 49 6.05 1.72 -22.03
N GLN A 50 5.11 2.26 -21.24
CA GLN A 50 5.30 2.61 -19.82
C GLN A 50 4.23 2.06 -18.86
N ALA A 51 3.23 1.31 -19.35
CA ALA A 51 2.26 0.70 -18.45
C ALA A 51 2.89 -0.53 -17.76
N PRO A 52 2.67 -0.72 -16.45
CA PRO A 52 3.12 -1.92 -15.76
C PRO A 52 2.48 -3.14 -16.39
N ASP A 53 3.28 -4.20 -16.55
CA ASP A 53 2.75 -5.48 -16.97
C ASP A 53 1.85 -6.10 -15.87
N LEU A 54 1.05 -7.06 -16.28
CA LEU A 54 0.12 -7.75 -15.39
C LEU A 54 0.87 -8.50 -14.29
N TYR A 55 2.12 -8.92 -14.53
CA TYR A 55 2.99 -9.50 -13.51
C TYR A 55 3.35 -8.50 -12.40
N THR A 56 3.62 -7.24 -12.75
CA THR A 56 3.90 -6.15 -11.81
C THR A 56 2.68 -5.87 -10.95
N TYR A 57 1.50 -5.77 -11.57
CA TYR A 57 0.24 -5.58 -10.83
C TYR A 57 -0.11 -6.78 -9.93
N PHE A 58 0.06 -8.00 -10.44
CA PHE A 58 -0.08 -9.24 -9.66
C PHE A 58 0.83 -9.23 -8.42
N THR A 59 2.07 -8.79 -8.58
CA THR A 59 3.03 -8.70 -7.47
C THR A 59 2.61 -7.65 -6.45
N MET A 60 2.19 -6.46 -6.89
CA MET A 60 1.67 -5.40 -6.03
C MET A 60 0.50 -5.87 -5.17
N LEU A 61 -0.49 -6.54 -5.78
CA LEU A 61 -1.64 -7.09 -5.06
C LEU A 61 -1.21 -8.11 -4.01
N LYS A 62 -0.22 -8.95 -4.31
CA LYS A 62 0.31 -9.91 -3.34
C LYS A 62 1.00 -9.21 -2.17
N THR A 63 1.79 -8.18 -2.44
CA THR A 63 2.46 -7.39 -1.39
C THR A 63 1.44 -6.81 -0.43
N ILE A 64 0.42 -6.11 -0.94
CA ILE A 64 -0.65 -5.52 -0.12
C ILE A 64 -1.41 -6.60 0.65
N ARG A 65 -1.73 -7.75 0.03
CA ARG A 65 -2.38 -8.87 0.74
C ARG A 65 -1.54 -9.37 1.92
N VAL A 66 -0.23 -9.55 1.73
CA VAL A 66 0.65 -9.98 2.81
C VAL A 66 0.53 -9.01 3.98
N GLU A 67 0.52 -7.71 3.74
CA GLU A 67 0.39 -6.74 4.83
C GLU A 67 -0.97 -6.82 5.53
N VAL A 68 -2.05 -6.98 4.75
CA VAL A 68 -3.41 -7.18 5.26
C VAL A 68 -3.48 -8.41 6.17
N ASP A 69 -2.94 -9.55 5.73
CA ASP A 69 -2.98 -10.82 6.47
C ASP A 69 -2.24 -10.74 7.81
N HIS A 70 -1.19 -9.92 7.88
CA HIS A 70 -0.41 -9.78 9.09
C HIS A 70 -0.82 -8.61 10.00
N GLY A 71 -1.99 -8.02 9.76
CA GLY A 71 -2.51 -6.95 10.61
C GLY A 71 -1.74 -5.62 10.45
N LEU A 72 -1.07 -5.45 9.32
CA LEU A 72 -0.61 -4.15 8.83
C LEU A 72 0.30 -3.39 9.82
N LEU A 73 1.21 -4.09 10.50
CA LEU A 73 2.17 -3.39 11.38
C LEU A 73 2.95 -2.32 10.60
N PRO A 74 3.39 -1.24 11.24
CA PRO A 74 4.26 -0.24 10.61
C PRO A 74 5.44 -0.91 9.91
N ARG A 75 5.76 -0.45 8.70
CA ARG A 75 6.78 -1.03 7.80
C ARG A 75 8.15 -1.17 8.50
N GLU A 76 8.44 -0.34 9.51
CA GLU A 76 9.67 -0.36 10.30
C GLU A 76 9.78 -1.61 11.21
N GLU A 77 8.68 -2.05 11.82
CA GLU A 77 8.66 -3.23 12.70
C GLU A 77 8.68 -4.55 11.90
N TRP A 78 8.09 -4.54 10.70
CA TRP A 78 8.20 -5.67 9.75
C TRP A 78 9.62 -5.89 9.27
N ARG A 79 10.32 -4.80 8.90
CA ARG A 79 11.74 -4.88 8.56
C ARG A 79 12.54 -5.42 9.73
N ALA A 80 12.30 -4.98 10.96
CA ALA A 80 12.98 -5.53 12.14
C ALA A 80 12.75 -7.05 12.34
N LYS A 81 11.56 -7.58 11.98
CA LYS A 81 11.24 -9.02 12.03
C LYS A 81 11.85 -9.82 10.87
N LEU A 82 11.97 -9.24 9.68
CA LEU A 82 12.61 -9.86 8.51
C LEU A 82 14.15 -9.77 8.54
N HIS A 83 14.71 -8.76 9.22
CA HIS A 83 16.15 -8.53 9.39
C HIS A 83 16.80 -9.38 10.51
N GLY A 84 16.22 -10.53 10.86
CA GLY A 84 16.93 -11.59 11.57
C GLY A 84 17.94 -12.36 10.69
N SER A 85 18.18 -11.92 9.46
CA SER A 85 19.24 -12.41 8.56
C SER A 85 19.76 -11.28 7.68
N PRO A 86 21.08 -11.04 7.61
CA PRO A 86 21.63 -9.91 6.87
C PRO A 86 21.89 -10.29 5.40
N CYS A 87 21.41 -9.47 4.46
CA CYS A 87 22.24 -8.66 3.56
C CYS A 87 21.51 -8.21 2.27
N LEU A 88 21.96 -7.03 1.80
CA LEU A 88 22.17 -6.65 0.41
C LEU A 88 20.98 -6.15 -0.41
N TRP A 89 20.62 -4.87 -0.25
CA TRP A 89 20.37 -3.97 -1.38
C TRP A 89 20.83 -2.56 -0.98
N ASP A 90 22.14 -2.36 -1.02
CA ASP A 90 22.68 -1.02 -1.24
C ASP A 90 22.29 -0.60 -2.65
N HIS A 91 21.54 0.50 -2.77
CA HIS A 91 21.45 1.22 -4.03
C HIS A 91 22.02 2.64 -3.87
N PRO A 92 22.75 3.15 -4.89
CA PRO A 92 23.65 4.26 -4.74
C PRO A 92 22.94 5.60 -4.89
N SER A 93 23.38 6.57 -4.10
CA SER A 93 23.12 8.00 -4.29
C SER A 93 23.67 8.47 -5.65
N PRO A 94 22.87 9.11 -6.52
CA PRO A 94 23.40 9.77 -7.70
C PRO A 94 23.91 11.17 -7.32
N ARG A 95 25.22 11.31 -7.39
CA ARG A 95 25.96 12.56 -7.31
C ARG A 95 26.00 13.20 -8.70
N ALA A 96 25.52 14.44 -8.79
CA ALA A 96 25.82 15.51 -9.75
C ALA A 96 26.22 15.15 -11.20
N CYS A 97 25.41 15.56 -12.16
CA CYS A 97 25.88 16.03 -13.47
C CYS A 97 25.09 17.25 -13.92
N ALA A 98 25.76 18.40 -13.90
CA ALA A 98 25.39 19.55 -14.71
C ALA A 98 25.64 19.23 -16.20
N HIS A 99 24.79 19.72 -17.11
CA HIS A 99 25.20 20.56 -18.25
C HIS A 99 23.99 21.03 -19.07
N LYS A 100 23.95 22.37 -19.22
CA LYS A 100 23.51 23.21 -20.35
C LYS A 100 22.11 23.06 -20.94
N ALA A 101 21.34 24.12 -20.70
CA ALA A 101 20.24 24.60 -21.53
C ALA A 101 20.68 24.81 -22.99
N ASN A 102 19.79 24.44 -23.91
CA ASN A 102 19.59 25.19 -25.14
C ASN A 102 18.11 25.14 -25.54
N GLU A 103 17.73 26.15 -26.31
CA GLU A 103 16.42 26.78 -26.38
C GLU A 103 15.39 26.06 -27.27
N ALA A 104 14.17 26.57 -27.14
CA ALA A 104 12.90 26.20 -27.77
C ALA A 104 12.93 26.07 -29.30
N GLU A 105 11.96 25.33 -29.84
CA GLU A 105 11.00 25.84 -30.84
C GLU A 105 9.82 24.86 -31.06
N ASP A 106 8.61 25.45 -31.01
CA ASP A 106 7.31 25.20 -31.68
C ASP A 106 6.72 23.78 -31.83
N ASP A 107 5.55 23.46 -31.27
CA ASP A 107 4.15 23.88 -31.58
C ASP A 107 3.44 22.81 -32.47
N GLU A 108 2.46 22.11 -31.89
CA GLU A 108 1.12 21.83 -32.44
C GLU A 108 0.43 20.62 -31.78
N ALA A 109 -0.89 20.76 -31.69
CA ALA A 109 -1.86 20.04 -30.88
C ALA A 109 -1.89 18.50 -30.95
N VAL A 110 -2.16 17.84 -29.82
CA VAL A 110 -3.20 16.79 -29.64
C VAL A 110 -3.54 16.70 -28.14
N GLU A 111 -4.72 17.20 -27.79
CA GLU A 111 -5.36 17.07 -26.47
C GLU A 111 -6.20 15.79 -26.43
N THR A 112 -5.63 14.61 -26.12
CA THR A 112 -6.43 13.44 -25.64
C THR A 112 -5.64 12.37 -24.85
N GLU A 113 -4.31 12.43 -24.75
CA GLU A 113 -3.50 11.32 -24.20
C GLU A 113 -3.30 11.36 -22.66
N GLU A 114 -3.35 12.54 -22.03
CA GLU A 114 -2.99 12.70 -20.60
C GLU A 114 -3.93 11.97 -19.63
N ALA A 115 -5.20 11.77 -20.02
CA ALA A 115 -6.18 11.13 -19.16
C ALA A 115 -5.96 9.62 -18.96
N GLY A 116 -5.22 8.96 -19.86
CA GLY A 116 -4.91 7.53 -19.80
C GLY A 116 -3.65 7.23 -18.97
N GLU A 117 -2.59 7.99 -19.19
CA GLU A 117 -1.32 7.86 -18.47
C GLU A 117 -1.46 8.22 -16.98
N GLU A 118 -2.21 9.28 -16.67
CA GLU A 118 -2.47 9.70 -15.29
C GLU A 118 -3.25 8.62 -14.50
N ARG A 119 -4.13 7.85 -15.16
CA ARG A 119 -4.88 6.75 -14.52
C ARG A 119 -4.00 5.55 -14.20
N ILE A 120 -3.07 5.19 -15.09
CA ILE A 120 -2.14 4.07 -14.90
C ILE A 120 -1.08 4.42 -13.85
N SER A 121 -0.60 5.66 -13.84
CA SER A 121 0.32 6.18 -12.81
C SER A 121 -0.34 6.21 -11.42
N ARG A 122 -1.61 6.64 -11.34
CA ARG A 122 -2.42 6.57 -10.10
C ARG A 122 -2.67 5.14 -9.61
N GLU A 123 -2.74 4.17 -10.53
CA GLU A 123 -2.99 2.77 -10.21
C GLU A 123 -1.73 2.04 -9.67
N LEU A 124 -0.53 2.44 -10.10
CA LEU A 124 0.72 1.99 -9.49
C LEU A 124 1.05 2.65 -8.15
N ASP A 125 0.54 3.86 -7.92
CA ASP A 125 0.70 4.56 -6.64
C ASP A 125 -0.18 3.96 -5.51
N LEU A 126 -1.04 2.99 -5.81
CA LEU A 126 -1.95 2.39 -4.84
C LEU A 126 -1.23 1.70 -3.68
N GLU A 127 -0.10 1.02 -3.93
CA GLU A 127 0.69 0.39 -2.85
C GLU A 127 1.24 1.44 -1.88
N ALA A 128 1.82 2.52 -2.40
CA ALA A 128 2.37 3.60 -1.59
C ALA A 128 1.28 4.36 -0.82
N GLN A 129 0.15 4.65 -1.48
CA GLN A 129 -1.01 5.27 -0.82
C GLN A 129 -1.59 4.38 0.28
N PHE A 130 -1.74 3.08 0.02
CA PHE A 130 -2.22 2.11 1.01
C PHE A 130 -1.33 2.12 2.26
N HIS A 131 -0.02 2.04 2.06
CA HIS A 131 0.97 2.12 3.13
C HIS A 131 0.88 3.42 3.93
N LEU A 132 0.81 4.56 3.24
CA LEU A 132 0.75 5.87 3.85
C LEU A 132 -0.50 6.01 4.73
N HIS A 133 -1.66 5.65 4.19
CA HIS A 133 -2.94 5.74 4.90
C HIS A 133 -2.95 4.83 6.12
N PHE A 134 -2.49 3.58 5.98
CA PHE A 134 -2.53 2.67 7.09
C PHE A 134 -1.53 3.04 8.20
N SER A 135 -0.32 3.45 7.83
CA SER A 135 0.69 3.92 8.79
C SER A 135 0.17 5.14 9.57
N SER A 136 -0.49 6.06 8.87
CA SER A 136 -1.12 7.23 9.48
C SER A 136 -2.24 6.84 10.44
N LEU A 137 -3.14 5.93 10.03
CA LEU A 137 -4.24 5.45 10.86
C LEU A 137 -3.70 4.75 12.13
N HIS A 138 -2.70 3.89 11.99
CA HIS A 138 -2.05 3.21 13.11
C HIS A 138 -1.47 4.23 14.10
N HIS A 139 -0.74 5.23 13.61
CA HIS A 139 -0.17 6.28 14.45
C HIS A 139 -1.24 7.07 15.22
N ILE A 140 -2.30 7.49 14.52
CA ILE A 140 -3.42 8.24 15.11
C ILE A 140 -4.10 7.41 16.20
N LEU A 141 -4.46 6.15 15.91
CA LEU A 141 -5.14 5.27 16.86
C LEU A 141 -4.26 4.98 18.08
N THR A 142 -2.95 4.79 17.88
CA THR A 142 -1.99 4.61 18.97
C THR A 142 -1.96 5.84 19.88
N HIS A 143 -1.87 7.04 19.30
CA HIS A 143 -1.85 8.28 20.07
C HIS A 143 -3.16 8.51 20.83
N LEU A 144 -4.31 8.32 20.17
CA LEU A 144 -5.63 8.45 20.80
C LEU A 144 -5.84 7.44 21.93
N THR A 145 -5.31 6.23 21.79
CA THR A 145 -5.37 5.20 22.85
C THR A 145 -4.62 5.67 24.10
N GLN A 146 -3.43 6.25 23.94
CA GLN A 146 -2.68 6.82 25.07
C GLN A 146 -3.43 7.98 25.72
N LYS A 147 -4.02 8.88 24.91
CA LYS A 147 -4.84 10.00 25.43
C LYS A 147 -6.07 9.52 26.18
N ALA A 148 -6.75 8.48 25.69
CA ALA A 148 -7.88 7.88 26.38
C ALA A 148 -7.45 7.31 27.74
N GLN A 149 -6.32 6.61 27.80
CA GLN A 149 -5.76 6.10 29.06
C GLN A 149 -5.42 7.23 30.05
N GLU A 150 -4.82 8.33 29.58
CA GLU A 150 -4.55 9.51 30.41
C GLU A 150 -5.83 10.11 31.00
N VAL A 151 -6.88 10.24 30.17
CA VAL A 151 -8.19 10.74 30.61
C VAL A 151 -8.81 9.81 31.66
N THR A 152 -8.78 8.49 31.41
CA THR A 152 -9.28 7.50 32.37
C THR A 152 -8.54 7.58 33.72
N ARG A 153 -7.20 7.63 33.68
CA ARG A 153 -6.37 7.76 34.88
C ARG A 153 -6.71 9.02 35.67
N LYS A 154 -6.77 10.18 34.99
CA LYS A 154 -7.07 11.45 35.63
C LYS A 154 -8.47 11.48 36.26
N TYR A 155 -9.45 10.86 35.62
CA TYR A 155 -10.79 10.70 36.19
C TYR A 155 -10.77 9.85 37.48
N GLN A 156 -10.04 8.74 37.48
CA GLN A 156 -9.89 7.88 38.66
C GLN A 156 -9.21 8.63 39.81
N GLU A 157 -8.18 9.43 39.53
CA GLU A 157 -7.50 10.28 40.52
C GLU A 157 -8.48 11.30 41.14
N MET A 158 -9.26 11.99 40.32
CA MET A 158 -10.24 12.99 40.77
C MET A 158 -11.37 12.40 41.61
N THR A 159 -11.76 11.16 41.32
CA THR A 159 -12.87 10.47 42.02
C THR A 159 -12.40 9.64 43.21
N GLY A 160 -11.10 9.63 43.52
CA GLY A 160 -10.54 8.82 44.60
C GLY A 160 -10.64 7.31 44.36
N GLN A 161 -10.75 6.89 43.09
CA GLN A 161 -10.80 5.47 42.70
C GLN A 161 -9.41 4.83 42.62
N VAL A 162 -8.34 5.64 42.70
CA VAL A 162 -6.95 5.17 42.77
C VAL A 162 -6.61 4.85 44.23
N LEU A 163 -6.39 3.56 44.53
CA LEU A 163 -5.67 3.08 45.73
C LEU A 163 -4.20 2.85 45.37
#